data_AF-A0A0G0N1Q2-F1
#
_entry.id   AF-A0A0G0N1Q2-F1
#
_cell.length_a   1.000
_cell.length_b   1.000
_cell.length_c   1.000
_cell.angle_alpha   90.00
_cell.angle_beta   90.00
_cell.angle_gamma   90.00
#
_symmetry.space_group_name_H-M   'P 1'
#
loop_
_entity.id
_entity.type
_entity.pdbx_description
1 polymer ?
#
loop_
_entity_poly.entity_id
_entity_poly.type
_entity_poly.pdbx_seq_one_letter_code
_entity_poly.pdbx_strand_id
1 'polypeptide(L)' 'MKKTKILKSKSKKNFCRHDYKNAVQVGKIDYMCPLCGKLLDPCEWFFMNSFEFVDVDSFDEDNSQKL' A
#
# COMPACT_ATOMS: atom_id res chain seq x y z
N MET A 1 -4.07 -28.12 -0.52
CA MET A 1 -3.67 -26.83 -1.15
C MET A 1 -4.76 -25.79 -0.87
N LYS A 2 -4.51 -24.84 0.03
CA LYS A 2 -5.52 -23.85 0.45
C LYS A 2 -5.49 -22.68 -0.54
N LYS A 3 -6.55 -22.52 -1.34
CA LYS A 3 -6.70 -21.42 -2.31
C LYS A 3 -6.98 -20.12 -1.56
N THR A 4 -5.99 -19.23 -1.50
CA THR A 4 -6.16 -17.89 -0.93
C THR A 4 -6.99 -17.04 -1.88
N LYS A 5 -8.20 -16.68 -1.46
CA LYS A 5 -9.07 -15.75 -2.20
C LYS A 5 -8.45 -14.34 -2.07
N ILE A 6 -7.83 -13.85 -3.14
CA ILE A 6 -7.39 -12.46 -3.23
C ILE A 6 -8.65 -11.61 -3.38
N LEU A 7 -9.09 -11.02 -2.27
CA LEU A 7 -10.23 -10.11 -2.24
C LEU A 7 -9.79 -8.79 -2.88
N LYS A 8 -9.97 -8.62 -4.21
CA LYS A 8 -9.91 -7.30 -4.86
C LYS A 8 -11.09 -6.47 -4.35
N SER A 9 -10.88 -5.72 -3.28
CA SER A 9 -11.86 -4.75 -2.77
C SER A 9 -11.93 -3.54 -3.71
N LYS A 10 -13.06 -3.49 -4.45
CA LYS A 10 -13.50 -2.37 -5.29
C LYS A 10 -13.51 -1.05 -4.50
N SER A 11 -12.80 -0.06 -5.03
CA SER A 11 -13.16 1.36 -5.11
C SER A 11 -14.19 1.87 -4.07
N LYS A 12 -13.71 2.09 -2.85
CA LYS A 12 -14.13 3.23 -2.03
C LYS A 12 -12.92 4.16 -1.97
N LYS A 13 -13.10 5.47 -1.77
CA LYS A 13 -11.98 6.40 -1.57
C LYS A 13 -11.15 5.88 -0.38
N ASN A 14 -10.09 5.14 -0.67
CA ASN A 14 -9.37 4.32 0.29
C ASN A 14 -8.30 5.20 0.92
N PHE A 15 -8.69 6.10 1.81
CA PHE A 15 -7.75 6.70 2.73
C PHE A 15 -7.16 5.57 3.58
N CYS A 16 -5.99 5.09 3.19
CA CYS A 16 -5.22 4.16 3.99
C CYS A 16 -4.12 4.96 4.66
N ARG A 17 -4.11 4.92 5.98
CA ARG A 17 -2.93 5.28 6.74
C ARG A 17 -1.93 4.16 6.57
N HIS A 18 -0.88 4.35 5.80
CA HIS A 18 0.09 3.29 5.56
C HIS A 18 0.89 3.04 6.85
N ASP A 19 0.84 1.78 7.31
CA ASP A 19 1.67 1.29 8.39
C ASP A 19 2.97 0.73 7.81
N TYR A 20 3.95 1.62 7.64
CA TYR A 20 5.28 1.27 7.11
C TYR A 20 6.10 0.47 8.12
N LYS A 21 5.92 0.73 9.42
CA LYS A 21 6.64 0.08 10.52
C LYS A 21 6.30 -1.41 10.62
N ASN A 22 5.02 -1.76 10.43
CA ASN A 22 4.55 -3.15 10.44
C ASN A 22 4.32 -3.69 9.02
N ALA A 23 4.99 -3.13 8.01
CA ALA A 23 4.87 -3.61 6.64
C ALA A 23 5.34 -5.08 6.53
N VAL A 24 4.59 -5.88 5.78
CA VAL A 24 4.89 -7.29 5.59
C VAL A 24 5.80 -7.45 4.38
N GLN A 25 6.98 -8.03 4.57
CA GLN A 25 7.87 -8.36 3.48
C GLN A 25 7.28 -9.52 2.66
N VAL A 26 7.06 -9.29 1.37
CA VAL A 26 6.48 -10.28 0.43
C VAL A 26 7.48 -10.71 -0.66
N GLY A 27 8.60 -10.00 -0.79
CA GLY A 27 9.68 -10.28 -1.73
C GLY A 27 11.07 -10.03 -1.12
N LYS A 28 12.09 -9.90 -1.96
CA LYS A 28 13.45 -9.57 -1.47
C LYS A 28 13.54 -8.12 -0.98
N ILE A 29 12.88 -7.21 -1.70
CA ILE A 29 12.86 -5.77 -1.40
C ILE A 29 11.43 -5.22 -1.30
N ASP A 30 10.43 -6.06 -1.58
CA ASP A 30 9.04 -5.66 -1.67
C ASP A 30 8.34 -5.80 -0.31
N TYR A 31 7.69 -4.71 0.11
CA TYR A 31 6.92 -4.62 1.33
C TYR A 31 5.47 -4.31 1.01
N MET A 32 4.55 -4.82 1.82
CA MET A 32 3.12 -4.63 1.65
C MET A 32 2.51 -4.04 2.92
N CYS A 33 1.64 -3.05 2.77
CA CYS A 33 0.92 -2.47 3.90
C CYS A 33 -0.06 -3.52 4.45
N PRO A 34 -0.05 -3.84 5.76
CA PRO A 34 -0.96 -4.81 6.35
C PRO A 34 -2.42 -4.34 6.37
N LEU A 35 -2.65 -3.03 6.27
CA LEU A 35 -3.99 -2.43 6.37
C LEU A 35 -4.74 -2.45 5.03
N CYS A 36 -4.12 -1.99 3.94
CA CYS A 36 -4.74 -1.97 2.61
C CYS A 36 -4.30 -3.10 1.69
N GLY A 37 -3.25 -3.85 2.03
CA GLY A 37 -2.67 -4.88 1.15
C GLY A 37 -2.03 -4.32 -0.13
N LYS A 38 -1.77 -3.01 -0.19
CA LYS A 38 -1.04 -2.40 -1.31
C LYS A 38 0.46 -2.60 -1.14
N LEU A 39 1.16 -2.79 -2.26
CA LEU A 39 2.61 -2.77 -2.30
C LEU A 39 3.08 -1.36 -1.93
N LEU A 40 4.03 -1.28 -1.01
CA LEU A 40 4.70 -0.04 -0.66
C LEU A 40 5.90 0.13 -1.58
N ASP A 41 6.13 1.36 -2.04
CA ASP A 41 7.35 1.64 -2.79
C ASP A 41 8.57 1.41 -1.88
N PRO A 42 9.62 0.68 -2.33
CA PRO A 42 10.76 0.35 -1.48
C PRO A 42 11.50 1.58 -0.93
N CYS A 43 11.58 2.67 -1.71
CA CYS A 43 12.21 3.91 -1.25
C CYS A 43 11.31 4.60 -0.23
N GLU A 44 10.02 4.71 -0.53
CA GLU A 44 9.03 5.26 0.40
C GLU A 44 9.04 4.52 1.74
N TRP A 45 9.01 3.19 1.72
CA TRP A 45 9.14 2.37 2.93
C TRP A 45 10.47 2.62 3.65
N PHE A 46 11.60 2.67 2.94
CA PHE A 46 12.90 2.91 3.56
C PHE A 46 12.93 4.24 4.33
N PHE A 47 12.35 5.31 3.77
CA PHE A 47 12.28 6.61 4.44
C PHE A 47 11.22 6.65 5.55
N MET A 48 10.11 5.95 5.38
CA MET A 48 8.94 6.08 6.25
C MET A 48 8.82 5.01 7.35
N ASN A 49 9.59 3.92 7.28
CA ASN A 49 9.61 2.83 8.28
C ASN A 49 9.99 3.32 9.70
N SER A 50 10.66 4.46 9.82
CA SER A 50 10.96 5.07 11.13
C SER A 50 9.75 5.74 11.79
N PHE A 51 8.68 6.01 11.03
CA PHE A 51 7.45 6.64 11.52
C PHE A 51 6.40 5.57 11.83
N GLU A 52 5.64 5.77 12.91
CA GLU A 52 4.64 4.79 13.34
C GLU A 52 3.45 4.70 12.38
N PHE A 53 3.02 5.84 11.84
CA PHE A 53 1.93 5.91 10.87
C PHE A 53 2.08 7.14 9.99
N VAL A 54 1.77 6.98 8.71
CA VAL A 54 1.76 8.07 7.73
C VAL A 54 0.41 8.08 7.04
N ASP A 55 -0.25 9.24 7.06
CA ASP A 55 -1.46 9.47 6.30
C ASP A 55 -1.08 9.73 4.84
N VAL A 56 -1.37 8.76 3.98
CA VAL A 56 -1.12 8.87 2.54
C VAL A 56 -2.46 9.20 1.89
N ASP A 57 -2.60 10.43 1.41
CA ASP A 57 -3.67 10.77 0.49
C ASP A 57 -3.50 9.88 -0.75
N SER A 58 -4.43 8.95 -0.95
CA SER A 58 -4.49 8.18 -2.19
C SER A 58 -4.95 9.13 -3.29
N PHE A 59 -4.00 9.87 -3.87
CA PHE A 59 -4.13 10.37 -5.22
C PHE A 59 -4.07 9.13 -6.12
N ASP A 60 -5.22 8.48 -6.30
CA ASP A 60 -5.42 7.67 -7.49
C ASP A 60 -5.22 8.63 -8.67
N GLU A 61 -4.01 8.63 -9.25
CA GLU A 61 -3.75 9.20 -10.57
C GLU A 61 -4.54 8.40 -11.61
N ASP A 62 -5.86 8.58 -11.62
CA ASP A 62 -6.63 8.53 -12.86
C ASP A 62 -6.46 9.88 -13.54
N ASN A 63 -5.23 10.24 -13.88
CA ASN A 63 -4.96 11.27 -14.86
C ASN A 63 -4.81 10.56 -16.21
N SER A 64 -5.90 9.90 -16.62
CA SER A 64 -6.12 9.63 -18.02
C SER A 64 -6.17 11.00 -18.70
N GLN A 65 -5.05 11.39 -19.28
CA GLN A 65 -4.90 12.56 -20.14
C GLN A 65 -6.12 12.67 -21.04
N LYS A 66 -7.00 13.62 -20.72
CA LYS A 66 -8.12 13.98 -21.56
C LYS A 66 -8.38 15.46 -21.42
N LEU A 67 -7.47 16.26 -22.00
CA LEU A 67 -7.84 17.39 -22.83
C LEU A 67 -6.72 17.75 -23.79
#